data_AF-A0AAW8NJX7-F1
#
_entry.id   AF-A0AAW8NJX7-F1
#
_cell.length_a   1.000
_cell.length_b   1.000
_cell.length_c   1.000
_cell.angle_alpha   90.00
_cell.angle_beta   90.00
_cell.angle_gamma   90.00
#
_symmetry.space_group_name_H-M   'P 1'
#
loop_
_entity.id
_entity.type
_entity.pdbx_description
1 polymer ?
#
loop_
_entity_poly.entity_id
_entity_poly.type
_entity_poly.pdbx_seq_one_letter_code
_entity_poly.pdbx_strand_id
1 'polypeptide(L)'
;MPDGTELRDAIIAGGNDVNVVLDAIADAASPIDGTQDKEASRRAVRDSLSELLVKYPDADLAALTDVQRLFVIERYAALDVYGRFCLDLQKTVMEKASDAATGLRRLKSIREFVVQQVAAAFRAVRERGLATDTRSIARLTSEALKETLAVFEEYTT
;
A
#
# COMPACT_ATOMS: atom_id res chain seq x y z
N MET A 1 -2.26 -21.18 6.60
CA MET A 1 -2.75 -19.93 5.99
C MET A 1 -3.88 -19.44 6.87
N PRO A 2 -3.86 -18.20 7.39
CA PRO A 2 -5.07 -17.60 7.93
C PRO A 2 -6.04 -17.49 6.76
N ASP A 3 -7.21 -18.12 6.87
CA ASP A 3 -8.26 -17.89 5.89
C ASP A 3 -8.85 -16.49 6.14
N GLY A 4 -9.54 -15.92 5.16
CA GLY A 4 -10.12 -14.58 5.28
C GLY A 4 -11.19 -14.44 6.39
N THR A 5 -11.46 -15.52 7.13
CA THR A 5 -12.43 -15.57 8.23
C THR A 5 -11.83 -14.99 9.49
N GLU A 6 -10.60 -15.35 9.86
CA GLU A 6 -9.94 -14.79 11.07
C GLU A 6 -9.74 -13.28 10.98
N LEU A 7 -9.50 -12.78 9.77
CA LEU A 7 -9.37 -11.36 9.48
C LEU A 7 -10.70 -10.61 9.60
N ARG A 8 -11.78 -11.22 9.10
CA ARG A 8 -13.14 -10.70 9.21
C ARG A 8 -13.57 -10.69 10.67
N ASP A 9 -13.20 -11.71 11.43
CA ASP A 9 -13.49 -11.82 12.86
C ASP A 9 -12.69 -10.81 13.68
N ALA A 10 -11.44 -10.51 13.31
CA ALA A 10 -10.65 -9.43 13.93
C ALA A 10 -11.25 -8.04 13.65
N ILE A 11 -11.71 -7.78 12.43
CA ILE A 11 -12.40 -6.53 12.05
C ILE A 11 -13.75 -6.40 12.79
N ILE A 12 -14.50 -7.50 12.92
CA ILE A 12 -15.77 -7.53 13.67
C ILE A 12 -15.52 -7.38 15.19
N ALA A 13 -14.46 -8.00 15.72
CA ALA A 13 -14.11 -7.95 17.14
C ALA A 13 -13.49 -6.62 17.58
N GLY A 14 -12.76 -5.93 16.69
CA GLY A 14 -12.12 -4.63 16.96
C GLY A 14 -13.04 -3.42 16.85
N GLY A 15 -14.22 -3.56 16.23
CA GLY A 15 -15.13 -2.42 16.00
C GLY A 15 -14.52 -1.34 15.11
N ASN A 16 -14.86 -0.07 15.35
CA ASN A 16 -14.31 1.08 14.61
C ASN A 16 -12.81 1.35 14.85
N ASP A 17 -12.11 0.50 15.62
CA ASP A 17 -10.68 0.67 15.90
C ASP A 17 -9.84 0.46 14.63
N VAL A 18 -9.43 1.56 14.05
CA VAL A 18 -8.58 1.63 12.86
C VAL A 18 -7.24 0.95 13.03
N ASN A 19 -6.70 0.87 14.25
CA ASN A 19 -5.44 0.17 14.45
C ASN A 19 -5.64 -1.33 14.24
N VAL A 20 -6.76 -1.89 14.70
CA VAL A 20 -7.11 -3.29 14.43
C VAL A 20 -7.36 -3.52 12.95
N VAL A 21 -8.06 -2.61 12.26
CA VAL A 21 -8.31 -2.71 10.81
C VAL A 21 -7.02 -2.59 10.01
N LEU A 22 -6.09 -1.72 10.41
CA LEU A 22 -4.83 -1.50 9.70
C LEU A 22 -3.79 -2.58 10.00
N ASP A 23 -3.71 -3.07 11.23
CA ASP A 23 -2.87 -4.23 11.58
C ASP A 23 -3.38 -5.47 10.87
N ALA A 24 -4.70 -5.67 10.83
CA ALA A 24 -5.36 -6.71 10.03
C ALA A 24 -5.00 -6.59 8.54
N ILE A 25 -5.08 -5.39 7.96
CA ILE A 25 -4.70 -5.15 6.56
C ILE A 25 -3.20 -5.42 6.33
N ALA A 26 -2.32 -4.96 7.24
CA ALA A 26 -0.88 -5.16 7.15
C ALA A 26 -0.49 -6.63 7.28
N ASP A 27 -1.09 -7.36 8.21
CA ASP A 27 -0.88 -8.79 8.39
C ASP A 27 -1.46 -9.59 7.20
N ALA A 28 -2.59 -9.18 6.62
CA ALA A 28 -3.19 -9.83 5.45
C ALA A 28 -2.39 -9.59 4.15
N ALA A 29 -1.73 -8.45 4.01
CA ALA A 29 -0.93 -8.12 2.84
C ALA A 29 0.51 -8.66 2.91
N SER A 30 1.01 -8.93 4.13
CA SER A 30 2.39 -9.40 4.35
C SER A 30 2.56 -10.87 3.89
N PRO A 31 3.56 -11.18 3.03
CA PRO A 31 3.95 -12.55 2.72
C PRO A 31 4.52 -13.27 3.95
N ILE A 32 4.46 -14.61 3.97
CA ILE A 32 4.85 -15.46 5.11
C ILE A 32 6.38 -15.53 5.33
N ASP A 33 7.23 -15.12 4.38
CA ASP A 33 8.69 -15.39 4.46
C ASP A 33 9.62 -14.20 4.79
N GLY A 34 9.13 -12.95 4.79
CA GLY A 34 10.00 -11.76 4.87
C GLY A 34 9.76 -10.87 6.10
N THR A 35 10.73 -10.80 7.03
CA THR A 35 10.72 -9.77 8.09
C THR A 35 10.76 -8.35 7.52
N GLN A 36 11.44 -8.16 6.38
CA GLN A 36 11.56 -6.87 5.72
C GLN A 36 10.25 -6.43 5.07
N ASP A 37 9.54 -7.33 4.40
CA ASP A 37 8.21 -7.04 3.83
C ASP A 37 7.23 -6.65 4.93
N LYS A 38 7.24 -7.37 6.05
CA LYS A 38 6.40 -7.04 7.21
C LYS A 38 6.71 -5.66 7.76
N GLU A 39 7.99 -5.31 7.90
CA GLU A 39 8.40 -3.98 8.35
C GLU A 39 8.08 -2.88 7.34
N ALA A 40 8.16 -3.17 6.04
CA ALA A 40 7.75 -2.25 4.97
C ALA A 40 6.23 -1.99 5.02
N SER A 41 5.41 -3.03 5.16
CA SER A 41 3.96 -2.89 5.31
C SER A 41 3.57 -2.12 6.58
N ARG A 42 4.24 -2.37 7.72
CA ARG A 42 4.04 -1.59 8.95
C ARG A 42 4.41 -0.12 8.77
N ARG A 43 5.48 0.17 8.03
CA ARG A 43 5.86 1.55 7.70
C ARG A 43 4.81 2.21 6.82
N ALA A 44 4.32 1.52 5.79
CA ALA A 44 3.28 2.01 4.91
C ALA A 44 2.00 2.38 5.68
N VAL A 45 1.61 1.59 6.69
CA VAL A 45 0.49 1.92 7.59
C VAL A 45 0.74 3.25 8.33
N ARG A 46 1.87 3.38 9.04
CA ARG A 46 2.19 4.59 9.81
C ARG A 46 2.24 5.84 8.93
N ASP A 47 2.84 5.72 7.75
CA ASP A 47 2.99 6.81 6.81
C ASP A 47 1.64 7.21 6.21
N SER A 48 0.76 6.25 5.91
CA SER A 48 -0.60 6.53 5.43
C SER A 48 -1.48 7.24 6.46
N LEU A 49 -1.35 6.88 7.75
CA LEU A 49 -2.02 7.56 8.86
C LEU A 49 -1.47 8.98 9.08
N SER A 50 -0.16 9.14 8.97
CA SER A 50 0.47 10.47 9.07
C SER A 50 -0.03 11.38 7.95
N GLU A 51 -0.14 10.87 6.72
CA GLU A 51 -0.69 11.61 5.59
C GLU A 51 -2.20 11.87 5.70
N LEU A 52 -2.95 11.00 6.40
CA LEU A 52 -4.34 11.25 6.76
C LEU A 52 -4.43 12.48 7.67
N LEU A 53 -3.65 12.53 8.74
CA LEU A 53 -3.69 13.63 9.70
C LEU A 53 -3.22 14.96 9.09
N VAL A 54 -2.34 14.94 8.09
CA VAL A 54 -2.01 16.15 7.32
C VAL A 54 -3.21 16.65 6.51
N LYS A 55 -4.00 15.73 5.92
CA LYS A 55 -5.14 16.08 5.08
C LYS A 55 -6.42 16.38 5.86
N TYR A 56 -6.63 15.68 6.96
CA TYR A 56 -7.77 15.79 7.87
C TYR A 56 -7.23 15.93 9.30
N PRO A 57 -6.82 17.16 9.71
CA PRO A 57 -6.19 17.40 11.00
C PRO A 57 -7.03 16.96 12.20
N ASP A 58 -8.35 17.03 12.06
CA ASP A 58 -9.32 16.68 13.11
C ASP A 58 -9.83 15.24 13.00
N ALA A 59 -9.18 14.38 12.19
CA ALA A 59 -9.60 12.99 12.05
C ALA A 59 -9.45 12.23 13.37
N ASP A 60 -10.55 11.68 13.87
CA ASP A 60 -10.53 10.73 14.97
C ASP A 60 -10.11 9.35 14.45
N LEU A 61 -8.88 8.95 14.76
CA LEU A 61 -8.36 7.65 14.35
C LEU A 61 -9.20 6.50 14.93
N ALA A 62 -9.90 6.66 16.05
CA ALA A 62 -10.78 5.63 16.60
C ALA A 62 -12.17 5.59 15.91
N ALA A 63 -12.48 6.56 15.04
CA ALA A 63 -13.78 6.71 14.42
C ALA A 63 -13.70 7.34 13.02
N LEU A 64 -12.89 6.75 12.13
CA LEU A 64 -12.76 7.26 10.76
C LEU A 64 -14.07 7.14 9.98
N THR A 65 -14.42 8.23 9.29
CA THR A 65 -15.48 8.23 8.26
C THR A 65 -15.08 7.32 7.10
N ASP A 66 -16.06 6.89 6.30
CA ASP A 66 -15.79 6.04 5.13
C ASP A 66 -14.83 6.71 4.13
N VAL A 67 -14.91 8.03 3.97
CA VAL A 67 -14.00 8.80 3.10
C VAL A 67 -12.56 8.76 3.63
N GLN A 68 -12.38 8.92 4.95
CA GLN A 68 -11.06 8.86 5.58
C GLN A 68 -10.50 7.43 5.57
N ARG A 69 -11.34 6.43 5.85
CA ARG A 69 -10.96 5.01 5.78
C ARG A 69 -10.48 4.63 4.38
N LEU A 70 -11.25 4.98 3.34
CA LEU A 70 -10.87 4.74 1.95
C LEU A 70 -9.58 5.46 1.58
N PHE A 71 -9.38 6.69 2.05
CA PHE A 71 -8.14 7.43 1.83
C PHE A 71 -6.93 6.71 2.43
N VAL A 72 -7.01 6.25 3.69
CA VAL A 72 -5.91 5.52 4.34
C VAL A 72 -5.60 4.24 3.59
N ILE A 73 -6.63 3.47 3.21
CA ILE A 73 -6.47 2.20 2.50
C ILE A 73 -5.79 2.41 1.14
N GLU A 74 -6.27 3.37 0.33
CA GLU A 74 -5.69 3.68 -0.98
C GLU A 74 -4.23 4.12 -0.83
N ARG A 75 -3.94 4.92 0.21
CA ARG A 75 -2.60 5.43 0.46
C ARG A 75 -1.64 4.37 0.97
N TYR A 76 -2.10 3.53 1.89
CA TYR A 76 -1.38 2.36 2.36
C TYR A 76 -0.96 1.47 1.18
N ALA A 77 -1.89 1.13 0.29
CA ALA A 77 -1.61 0.26 -0.85
C ALA A 77 -0.49 0.82 -1.74
N ALA A 78 -0.53 2.12 -2.05
CA ALA A 78 0.53 2.77 -2.84
C ALA A 78 1.89 2.76 -2.13
N LEU A 79 1.93 3.02 -0.83
CA LEU A 79 3.16 3.02 -0.03
C LEU A 79 3.74 1.61 0.13
N ASP A 80 2.89 0.60 0.30
CA ASP A 80 3.29 -0.80 0.42
C ASP A 80 3.89 -1.33 -0.89
N VAL A 81 3.22 -1.09 -2.03
CA VAL A 81 3.75 -1.44 -3.36
C VAL A 81 5.11 -0.79 -3.59
N TYR A 82 5.22 0.52 -3.35
CA TYR A 82 6.47 1.23 -3.55
C TYR A 82 7.57 0.75 -2.59
N GLY A 83 7.23 0.47 -1.33
CA GLY A 83 8.16 -0.05 -0.33
C GLY A 83 8.75 -1.39 -0.75
N ARG A 84 7.92 -2.33 -1.21
CA ARG A 84 8.38 -3.64 -1.70
C ARG A 84 9.21 -3.54 -2.97
N PHE A 85 8.79 -2.70 -3.91
CA PHE A 85 9.63 -2.37 -5.08
C PHE A 85 11.02 -1.89 -4.65
N CYS A 86 11.09 -1.02 -3.65
CA CYS A 86 12.37 -0.51 -3.18
C CYS A 86 13.23 -1.58 -2.49
N LEU A 87 12.64 -2.51 -1.74
CA LEU A 87 13.37 -3.61 -1.13
C LEU A 87 14.13 -4.44 -2.17
N ASP A 88 13.48 -4.71 -3.30
CA ASP A 88 14.05 -5.55 -4.35
C ASP A 88 14.98 -4.78 -5.30
N LEU A 89 14.61 -3.56 -5.68
CA LEU A 89 15.17 -2.91 -6.88
C LEU A 89 15.76 -1.52 -6.65
N GLN A 90 15.61 -0.91 -5.47
CA GLN A 90 16.11 0.45 -5.25
C GLN A 90 17.61 0.55 -5.52
N LYS A 91 18.38 -0.42 -5.03
CA LYS A 91 19.84 -0.45 -5.20
C LYS A 91 20.19 -0.54 -6.69
N THR A 92 19.56 -1.46 -7.41
CA THR A 92 19.75 -1.63 -8.87
C THR A 92 19.44 -0.35 -9.64
N VAL A 93 18.31 0.29 -9.36
CA VAL A 93 17.90 1.54 -10.01
C VAL A 93 18.95 2.64 -9.78
N MET A 94 19.52 2.71 -8.58
CA MET A 94 20.56 3.69 -8.24
C MET A 94 21.89 3.38 -8.92
N GLU A 95 22.32 2.11 -8.95
CA GLU A 95 23.59 1.67 -9.55
C GLU A 95 23.59 1.82 -11.08
N LYS A 96 22.43 1.65 -11.74
CA LYS A 96 22.27 1.79 -13.19
C LYS A 96 21.96 3.21 -13.66
N ALA A 97 21.92 4.18 -12.74
CA ALA A 97 21.78 5.57 -13.10
C ALA A 97 23.15 6.17 -13.45
N SER A 98 23.17 7.16 -14.35
CA SER A 98 24.40 7.91 -14.69
C SER A 98 25.00 8.66 -13.50
N ASP A 99 24.15 9.00 -12.53
CA ASP A 99 24.48 9.74 -11.32
C ASP A 99 23.35 9.58 -10.29
N ALA A 100 23.64 9.96 -9.04
CA ALA A 100 22.69 9.83 -7.93
C ALA A 100 21.41 10.66 -8.14
N ALA A 101 21.49 11.84 -8.76
CA ALA A 101 20.32 12.68 -8.99
C ALA A 101 19.38 12.03 -10.02
N THR A 102 19.94 11.39 -11.04
CA THR A 102 19.20 10.61 -12.03
C THR A 102 18.51 9.40 -11.40
N GLY A 103 19.21 8.67 -10.52
CA GLY A 103 18.61 7.55 -9.78
C GLY A 103 17.42 7.99 -8.90
N LEU A 104 17.59 9.09 -8.16
CA LEU A 104 16.51 9.67 -7.35
C LEU A 104 15.31 10.13 -8.21
N ARG A 105 15.56 10.72 -9.39
CA ARG A 105 14.48 11.07 -10.33
C ARG A 105 13.72 9.83 -10.80
N ARG A 106 14.41 8.73 -11.14
CA ARG A 106 13.77 7.46 -11.52
C ARG A 106 12.90 6.92 -10.39
N LEU A 107 13.42 6.84 -9.16
CA LEU A 107 12.66 6.39 -7.99
C LEU A 107 11.42 7.26 -7.75
N LYS A 108 11.53 8.58 -7.92
CA LYS A 108 10.38 9.49 -7.83
C LYS A 108 9.32 9.16 -8.89
N SER A 109 9.72 8.97 -10.15
CA SER A 109 8.79 8.61 -11.23
C SER A 109 8.11 7.26 -10.98
N ILE A 110 8.85 6.27 -10.46
CA ILE A 110 8.28 4.97 -10.06
C ILE A 110 7.21 5.16 -8.98
N ARG A 111 7.51 5.95 -7.94
CA ARG A 111 6.54 6.27 -6.88
C ARG A 111 5.28 6.94 -7.43
N GLU A 112 5.45 7.92 -8.31
CA GLU A 112 4.32 8.64 -8.94
C GLU A 112 3.45 7.70 -9.78
N PHE A 113 4.08 6.79 -10.56
CA PHE A 113 3.38 5.77 -11.32
C PHE A 113 2.57 4.83 -10.41
N VAL A 114 3.18 4.32 -9.33
CA VAL A 114 2.51 3.45 -8.35
C VAL A 114 1.26 4.13 -7.77
N VAL A 115 1.39 5.40 -7.37
CA VAL A 115 0.25 6.17 -6.82
C VAL A 115 -0.87 6.30 -7.85
N GLN A 116 -0.54 6.60 -9.11
CA GLN A 116 -1.54 6.73 -10.18
C GLN A 116 -2.25 5.42 -10.47
N GLN A 117 -1.52 4.32 -10.52
CA GLN A 117 -2.07 2.98 -10.78
C GLN A 117 -2.99 2.52 -9.66
N VAL A 118 -2.55 2.64 -8.41
CA VAL A 118 -3.38 2.30 -7.25
C VAL A 118 -4.65 3.14 -7.24
N ALA A 119 -4.55 4.46 -7.46
CA ALA A 119 -5.72 5.32 -7.52
C ALA A 119 -6.70 4.94 -8.65
N ALA A 120 -6.18 4.54 -9.83
CA ALA A 120 -7.00 4.06 -10.94
C ALA A 120 -7.72 2.76 -10.61
N ALA A 121 -7.02 1.82 -9.97
CA ALA A 121 -7.58 0.54 -9.57
C ALA A 121 -8.69 0.72 -8.51
N PHE A 122 -8.48 1.60 -7.53
CA PHE A 122 -9.49 1.96 -6.54
C PHE A 122 -10.71 2.67 -7.14
N ARG A 123 -10.51 3.56 -8.14
CA ARG A 123 -11.63 4.14 -8.90
C ARG A 123 -12.46 3.06 -9.59
N ALA A 124 -11.82 2.11 -10.27
CA ALA A 124 -12.49 1.02 -10.98
C ALA A 124 -13.30 0.11 -10.05
N VAL A 125 -12.82 -0.17 -8.83
CA VAL A 125 -13.59 -0.93 -7.83
C VAL A 125 -14.83 -0.16 -7.37
N ARG A 126 -14.68 1.15 -7.10
CA ARG A 126 -15.81 2.00 -6.70
C ARG A 126 -16.88 2.12 -7.78
N GLU A 127 -16.48 2.28 -9.04
CA GLU A 127 -17.41 2.37 -10.18
C GLU A 127 -18.24 1.09 -10.39
N ARG A 128 -17.70 -0.07 -9.97
CA ARG A 128 -18.41 -1.36 -10.02
C ARG A 128 -19.34 -1.59 -8.84
N GLY A 129 -19.43 -0.65 -7.89
CA GLY A 129 -20.26 -0.78 -6.69
C GLY A 129 -19.79 -1.89 -5.73
N LEU A 130 -18.56 -2.37 -5.88
CA LEU A 130 -18.00 -3.42 -5.02
C LEU A 130 -17.52 -2.80 -3.71
N ALA A 131 -17.80 -3.47 -2.59
CA ALA A 131 -17.21 -3.13 -1.32
C ALA A 131 -15.70 -3.41 -1.37
N THR A 132 -14.88 -2.44 -0.95
CA THR A 132 -13.43 -2.61 -0.83
C THR A 132 -13.11 -3.44 0.40
N ASP A 133 -13.24 -4.76 0.30
CA ASP A 133 -12.83 -5.69 1.35
C ASP A 133 -11.31 -5.97 1.30
N THR A 134 -10.76 -6.55 2.38
CA THR A 134 -9.32 -6.76 2.50
C THR A 134 -8.74 -7.67 1.44
N ARG A 135 -9.51 -8.66 0.98
CA ARG A 135 -9.10 -9.55 -0.12
C ARG A 135 -8.95 -8.78 -1.42
N SER A 136 -9.86 -7.85 -1.70
CA SER A 136 -9.80 -6.98 -2.86
C SER A 136 -8.57 -6.07 -2.78
N ILE A 137 -8.27 -5.51 -1.61
CA ILE A 137 -7.08 -4.66 -1.39
C ILE A 137 -5.79 -5.45 -1.64
N ALA A 138 -5.61 -6.61 -1.01
CA ALA A 138 -4.41 -7.42 -1.17
C ALA A 138 -4.16 -7.81 -2.65
N ARG A 139 -5.23 -8.13 -3.38
CA ARG A 139 -5.16 -8.42 -4.81
C ARG A 139 -4.76 -7.18 -5.62
N LEU A 140 -5.37 -6.02 -5.37
CA LEU A 140 -5.04 -4.77 -6.04
C LEU A 140 -3.57 -4.38 -5.83
N THR A 141 -3.08 -4.48 -4.59
CA THR A 141 -1.68 -4.23 -4.23
C THR A 141 -0.74 -5.19 -4.98
N SER A 142 -1.07 -6.48 -5.05
CA SER A 142 -0.25 -7.47 -5.77
C SER A 142 -0.24 -7.23 -7.29
N GLU A 143 -1.39 -6.91 -7.89
CA GLU A 143 -1.50 -6.59 -9.31
C GLU A 143 -0.70 -5.31 -9.65
N ALA A 144 -0.84 -4.25 -8.85
CA ALA A 144 -0.10 -3.00 -9.03
C ALA A 144 1.42 -3.17 -8.86
N LEU A 145 1.87 -4.02 -7.93
CA LEU A 145 3.30 -4.35 -7.79
C LEU A 145 3.84 -5.05 -9.03
N LYS A 146 3.13 -6.07 -9.55
CA LYS A 146 3.54 -6.78 -10.77
C LYS A 146 3.63 -5.86 -11.97
N GLU A 147 2.65 -4.98 -12.16
CA GLU A 147 2.66 -4.01 -13.26
C GLU A 147 3.80 -3.00 -13.12
N THR A 148 4.06 -2.52 -11.90
CA THR A 148 5.19 -1.61 -11.63
C THR A 148 6.52 -2.27 -11.96
N LEU A 149 6.71 -3.53 -11.56
CA LEU A 149 7.92 -4.30 -11.89
C LEU A 149 8.09 -4.46 -13.40
N ALA A 150 7.01 -4.77 -14.13
CA ALA A 150 7.04 -4.93 -15.58
C ALA A 150 7.35 -3.62 -16.33
N VAL A 151 6.71 -2.50 -15.95
CA VAL A 151 6.92 -1.20 -16.60
C VAL A 151 8.34 -0.67 -16.38
N PHE A 152 8.93 -0.95 -15.22
CA PHE A 152 10.26 -0.46 -14.87
C PHE A 152 11.36 -1.51 -14.98
N GLU A 153 11.10 -2.63 -15.66
CA GLU A 153 12.10 -3.67 -15.93
C GLU A 153 13.33 -3.10 -16.65
N GLU A 154 13.15 -2.16 -17.57
CA GLU A 154 14.23 -1.46 -18.30
C GLU A 154 15.15 -0.63 -17.38
N TYR A 155 14.68 -0.21 -16.19
CA TYR A 155 15.53 0.47 -15.21
C TYR A 155 16.35 -0.51 -14.37
N THR A 156 16.13 -1.81 -14.56
CA THR A 156 16.75 -2.90 -13.82
C THR A 156 17.58 -3.82 -14.70
N THR A 157 17.53 -3.69 -16.03
CA THR A 157 18.35 -4.38 -17.04
C THR A 157 19.55 -3.55 -17.49
#